data_AF-A0A0S8EG31-F1
#
_entry.id   AF-A0A0S8EG31-F1
#
_cell.length_a   1.000
_cell.length_b   1.000
_cell.length_c   1.000
_cell.angle_alpha   90.00
_cell.angle_beta   90.00
_cell.angle_gamma   90.00
#
_symmetry.space_group_name_H-M   'P 1'
#
loop_
_entity.id
_entity.type
_entity.pdbx_description
1 polymer ?
#
loop_
_entity_poly.entity_id
_entity_poly.type
_entity_poly.pdbx_seq_one_letter_code
_entity_poly.pdbx_strand_id
1 'polypeptide(L)'
;MSRLDVWTRRLGSPWLYWPACLVGTSLVAVALLAPEAERRCAIEHQCLRMEAEVAALRHTRDQLAAAAQALEHDPAYVEQVARHDQNIVRPGEMRLPLPPRRLSPPAAAPQPVESAVPPIVAELARFPDTRVHFAAMIAGVSLLAAGVIFSIPTPPKRSPARATT
;
A
#
# COMPACT_ATOMS: atom_id res chain seq x y z
N MET A 1 -15.90 -8.09 55.86
CA MET A 1 -16.44 -8.49 54.53
C MET A 1 -16.27 -7.31 53.59
N SER A 2 -15.24 -7.34 52.75
CA SER A 2 -14.79 -6.22 51.91
C SER A 2 -15.63 -6.14 50.63
N ARG A 3 -16.03 -4.92 50.23
CA ARG A 3 -16.86 -4.63 49.04
C ARG A 3 -16.24 -5.07 47.70
N LEU A 4 -14.97 -5.48 47.71
CA LEU A 4 -14.24 -5.96 46.52
C LEU A 4 -14.66 -7.38 46.10
N ASP A 5 -15.20 -8.21 47.00
CA ASP A 5 -15.61 -9.59 46.68
C ASP A 5 -16.94 -9.68 45.92
N VAL A 6 -17.75 -8.61 45.91
CA VAL A 6 -19.04 -8.59 45.21
C VAL A 6 -18.87 -8.38 43.72
N TRP A 7 -17.83 -7.65 43.31
CA TRP A 7 -17.52 -7.40 41.91
C TRP A 7 -16.94 -8.63 41.20
N THR A 8 -16.17 -9.46 41.90
CA THR A 8 -15.53 -10.66 41.31
C THR A 8 -16.53 -11.77 40.99
N ARG A 9 -17.62 -11.92 41.76
CA ARG A 9 -18.65 -12.95 41.48
C ARG A 9 -19.57 -12.61 40.31
N ARG A 10 -19.73 -11.33 39.95
CA ARG A 10 -20.61 -10.91 38.84
C ARG A 10 -19.94 -11.00 37.48
N LEU A 11 -18.61 -10.96 37.43
CA LEU A 11 -17.83 -11.05 36.19
C LEU A 11 -17.51 -12.49 35.75
N GLY A 12 -17.71 -13.50 36.61
CA GLY A 12 -17.47 -14.91 36.29
C GLY A 12 -18.58 -15.61 35.51
N SER A 13 -19.39 -14.87 34.72
CA SER A 13 -20.41 -15.48 33.88
C SER A 13 -19.75 -16.07 32.62
N PRO A 14 -19.89 -17.38 32.34
CA PRO A 14 -19.35 -18.01 31.13
C PRO A 14 -19.92 -17.39 29.84
N TRP A 15 -21.01 -16.61 29.95
CA TRP A 15 -21.61 -15.89 28.84
C TRP A 15 -20.78 -14.69 28.35
N LEU A 16 -19.97 -14.06 29.20
CA LEU A 16 -19.10 -12.93 28.83
C LEU A 16 -17.78 -13.38 28.17
N TYR A 17 -17.40 -14.65 28.33
CA TYR A 17 -16.16 -15.21 27.79
C TYR A 17 -16.17 -15.32 26.25
N TRP A 18 -17.25 -15.86 25.69
CA TRP A 18 -17.40 -16.05 24.24
C TRP A 18 -17.23 -14.78 23.39
N PRO A 19 -17.90 -13.65 23.70
CA PRO A 19 -17.70 -12.42 22.93
C PRO A 19 -16.28 -11.87 23.08
N ALA A 20 -15.65 -11.98 24.25
CA ALA A 20 -14.27 -11.54 24.44
C ALA A 20 -13.28 -12.34 23.56
N CYS A 21 -13.45 -13.66 23.49
CA CYS A 21 -12.66 -14.49 22.58
C CYS A 21 -12.89 -14.14 21.12
N LEU A 22 -14.14 -13.95 20.68
CA LEU A 22 -14.46 -13.57 19.31
C LEU A 22 -13.82 -12.24 18.91
N VAL A 23 -13.94 -11.23 19.79
CA VAL A 23 -13.32 -9.91 19.56
C VAL A 23 -11.79 -10.03 19.48
N GLY A 24 -11.17 -10.79 20.39
CA GLY A 24 -9.72 -11.03 20.36
C GLY A 24 -9.26 -11.72 19.07
N THR A 25 -9.96 -12.79 18.65
CA THR A 25 -9.63 -13.50 17.40
C THR A 25 -9.87 -12.64 16.15
N SER A 26 -10.93 -11.83 16.14
CA SER A 26 -11.24 -10.91 15.05
C SER A 26 -10.16 -9.85 14.90
N LEU A 27 -9.65 -9.31 16.03
CA LEU A 27 -8.60 -8.29 16.00
C LEU A 27 -7.28 -8.86 15.44
N VAL A 28 -6.92 -10.09 15.85
CA VAL A 28 -5.73 -10.79 15.35
C VAL A 28 -5.86 -11.11 13.86
N ALA A 29 -7.03 -11.57 13.43
CA ALA A 29 -7.28 -11.85 12.02
C ALA A 29 -7.14 -10.59 11.16
N VAL A 30 -7.75 -9.47 11.56
CA VAL A 30 -7.64 -8.21 10.82
C VAL A 30 -6.20 -7.70 10.76
N ALA A 31 -5.44 -7.80 11.86
CA ALA A 31 -4.04 -7.39 11.89
C ALA A 31 -3.13 -8.22 10.97
N LEU A 32 -3.45 -9.49 10.73
CA LEU A 32 -2.68 -10.34 9.83
C LEU A 32 -3.03 -10.11 8.36
N LEU A 33 -4.30 -9.82 8.05
CA LEU A 33 -4.78 -9.71 6.66
C LEU A 33 -4.63 -8.30 6.06
N ALA A 34 -4.70 -7.23 6.88
CA ALA A 34 -4.55 -5.86 6.42
C ALA A 34 -3.26 -5.59 5.60
N PRO A 35 -2.04 -6.01 6.03
CA PRO A 35 -0.81 -5.68 5.31
C PRO A 35 -0.69 -6.39 3.95
N GLU A 36 -1.36 -7.51 3.75
CA GLU A 36 -1.34 -8.19 2.45
C GLU A 36 -2.17 -7.44 1.41
N ALA A 37 -3.30 -6.84 1.82
CA ALA A 37 -4.16 -6.09 0.92
C ALA A 37 -3.44 -4.84 0.38
N GLU A 38 -2.75 -4.10 1.26
CA GLU A 38 -1.97 -2.93 0.86
C GLU A 38 -0.82 -3.31 -0.09
N ARG A 39 -0.11 -4.40 0.20
CA ARG A 39 0.96 -4.90 -0.67
C ARG A 39 0.44 -5.27 -2.06
N ARG A 40 -0.70 -5.96 -2.14
CA ARG A 40 -1.31 -6.34 -3.43
C ARG A 40 -1.71 -5.09 -4.22
N CYS A 41 -2.38 -4.13 -3.58
CA CYS A 41 -2.75 -2.87 -4.20
C CYS A 41 -1.53 -2.08 -4.69
N ALA A 42 -0.44 -2.05 -3.91
CA ALA A 42 0.80 -1.38 -4.30
C ALA A 42 1.48 -2.04 -5.49
N ILE A 43 1.54 -3.39 -5.51
CA ILE A 43 2.11 -4.15 -6.63
C ILE A 43 1.27 -3.95 -7.89
N GLU A 44 -0.07 -4.00 -7.80
CA GLU A 44 -0.97 -3.76 -8.93
C GLU A 44 -0.75 -2.36 -9.53
N HIS A 45 -0.68 -1.32 -8.70
CA HIS A 45 -0.37 0.02 -9.16
C HIS A 45 1.00 0.12 -9.83
N GLN A 46 2.02 -0.57 -9.30
CA GLN A 46 3.35 -0.62 -9.90
C GLN A 46 3.32 -1.32 -11.27
N CYS A 47 2.62 -2.44 -11.39
CA CYS A 47 2.44 -3.15 -12.66
C CYS A 47 1.76 -2.26 -13.71
N LEU A 48 0.64 -1.62 -13.36
CA LEU A 48 -0.07 -0.72 -14.26
C LEU A 48 0.80 0.45 -14.75
N ARG A 49 1.63 1.02 -13.85
CA ARG A 49 2.56 2.09 -14.22
C ARG A 49 3.62 1.59 -15.22
N MET A 50 4.23 0.43 -14.94
CA MET A 50 5.24 -0.15 -15.81
C MET A 50 4.67 -0.52 -17.19
N GLU A 51 3.44 -1.03 -17.25
CA GLU A 51 2.76 -1.32 -18.51
C GLU A 51 2.53 -0.06 -19.35
N ALA A 52 2.10 1.04 -18.71
CA ALA A 52 1.93 2.33 -19.38
C ALA A 52 3.28 2.88 -19.90
N GLU A 53 4.36 2.75 -19.14
CA GLU A 53 5.71 3.15 -19.55
C GLU A 53 6.20 2.33 -20.76
N VAL A 54 5.99 1.01 -20.74
CA VAL A 54 6.36 0.13 -21.87
C VAL A 54 5.57 0.49 -23.12
N ALA A 55 4.27 0.77 -22.99
CA ALA A 55 3.44 1.19 -24.12
C ALA A 55 3.92 2.52 -24.72
N ALA A 56 4.25 3.50 -23.88
CA ALA A 56 4.78 4.78 -24.31
C ALA A 56 6.13 4.63 -25.04
N LEU A 57 7.06 3.85 -24.47
CA LEU A 57 8.37 3.61 -25.07
C LEU A 57 8.27 2.89 -26.42
N ARG A 58 7.39 1.90 -26.54
CA ARG A 58 7.12 1.23 -27.82
C ARG A 58 6.59 2.21 -28.85
N HIS A 59 5.63 3.06 -28.47
CA HIS A 59 5.10 4.07 -29.36
C HIS A 59 6.19 5.05 -29.85
N THR A 60 7.05 5.53 -28.94
CA THR A 60 8.17 6.40 -29.31
C THR A 60 9.17 5.68 -30.23
N ARG A 61 9.50 4.42 -29.94
CA ARG A 61 10.37 3.60 -30.80
C ARG A 61 9.80 3.51 -32.22
N ASP A 62 8.50 3.22 -32.34
CA ASP A 62 7.86 3.03 -33.64
C ASP A 62 7.81 4.35 -34.43
N GLN A 63 7.55 5.47 -33.77
CA GLN A 63 7.64 6.80 -34.39
C GLN A 63 9.05 7.11 -34.92
N LEU A 64 10.08 6.85 -34.10
CA LEU A 64 11.46 7.10 -34.48
C LEU A 64 11.90 6.18 -35.61
N ALA A 65 11.49 4.90 -35.59
CA ALA A 65 11.77 3.96 -36.66
C ALA A 65 11.13 4.41 -37.99
N ALA A 66 9.88 4.85 -37.96
CA ALA A 66 9.20 5.40 -39.14
C ALA A 66 9.90 6.66 -39.67
N ALA A 67 10.32 7.56 -38.78
CA ALA A 67 11.06 8.76 -39.17
C ALA A 67 12.42 8.41 -39.80
N ALA A 68 13.17 7.48 -39.21
CA ALA A 68 14.44 7.00 -39.76
C ALA A 68 14.26 6.39 -41.15
N GLN A 69 13.23 5.56 -41.32
CA GLN A 69 12.90 4.97 -42.63
C GLN A 69 12.57 6.04 -43.68
N ALA A 70 11.81 7.07 -43.30
CA ALA A 70 11.47 8.18 -44.18
C ALA A 70 12.71 9.02 -44.54
N LEU A 71 13.61 9.27 -43.60
CA LEU A 71 14.89 9.93 -43.86
C LEU A 71 15.78 9.17 -44.84
N GLU A 72 15.75 7.83 -44.81
CA GLU A 72 16.55 7.00 -45.70
C GLU A 72 15.95 6.86 -47.11
N HIS A 73 14.63 6.77 -47.23
CA HIS A 73 13.97 6.33 -48.46
C HIS A 73 13.08 7.39 -49.13
N ASP A 74 12.75 8.49 -48.44
CA ASP A 74 11.88 9.55 -48.97
C ASP A 74 12.66 10.87 -49.20
N PRO A 75 13.08 11.16 -50.45
CA PRO A 75 13.80 12.39 -50.74
C PRO A 75 12.96 13.66 -50.52
N ALA A 76 11.63 13.58 -50.64
CA ALA A 76 10.75 14.72 -50.37
C ALA A 76 10.68 15.01 -48.86
N TYR A 77 10.70 13.97 -48.03
CA TYR A 77 10.80 14.10 -46.58
C TYR A 77 12.12 14.75 -46.16
N VAL A 78 13.25 14.33 -46.75
CA VAL A 78 14.56 14.95 -46.52
C VAL A 78 14.57 16.43 -46.91
N GLU A 79 14.02 16.79 -48.08
CA GLU A 79 13.90 18.19 -48.50
C GLU A 79 13.06 19.01 -47.50
N GLN A 80 11.97 18.43 -46.98
CA GLN A 80 11.12 19.09 -46.00
C GLN A 80 11.85 19.33 -44.66
N VAL A 81 12.58 18.33 -44.16
CA VAL A 81 13.39 18.45 -42.93
C VAL A 81 14.50 19.49 -43.12
N ALA A 82 15.22 19.44 -44.24
CA ALA A 82 16.27 20.41 -44.54
C ALA A 82 15.73 21.84 -44.64
N ARG A 83 14.57 22.04 -45.28
CA ARG A 83 13.88 23.34 -45.33
C ARG A 83 13.46 23.82 -43.94
N HIS A 84 12.93 22.92 -43.11
CA HIS A 84 12.55 23.24 -41.75
C HIS A 84 13.74 23.73 -40.93
N ASP A 85 14.87 23.01 -40.97
CA ASP A 85 16.11 23.35 -40.24
C ASP A 85 16.75 24.65 -40.73
N GLN A 86 16.66 24.93 -42.03
CA GLN A 86 17.18 26.17 -42.63
C GLN A 86 16.19 27.36 -42.56
N ASN A 87 15.00 27.18 -41.96
CA ASN A 87 13.92 28.19 -41.96
C ASN A 87 13.48 28.67 -43.36
N ILE A 88 13.61 27.82 -44.39
CA ILE A 88 13.26 28.16 -45.77
C ILE A 88 11.81 27.74 -46.06
N VAL A 89 11.05 28.60 -46.73
CA VAL A 89 9.63 28.40 -47.06
C VAL A 89 9.45 28.51 -48.58
N ARG A 90 8.60 27.67 -49.21
CA ARG A 90 8.36 27.78 -50.66
C ARG A 90 7.59 29.06 -50.99
N PRO A 91 7.73 29.60 -52.21
CA PRO A 91 6.91 30.72 -52.67
C PRO A 91 5.43 30.36 -52.57
N GLY A 92 4.66 31.09 -51.77
CA GLY A 92 3.23 30.86 -51.54
C GLY A 92 2.86 30.04 -50.29
N GLU A 93 3.83 29.49 -49.55
CA GLU A 93 3.61 28.87 -48.24
C GLU A 93 3.75 29.93 -47.12
N MET A 94 2.88 29.88 -46.11
CA MET A 94 2.93 30.75 -44.92
C MET A 94 3.25 29.93 -43.68
N ARG A 95 4.26 30.33 -42.90
CA ARG A 95 4.57 29.70 -41.62
C ARG A 95 3.56 30.13 -40.56
N LEU A 96 2.86 29.15 -39.99
CA LEU A 96 2.04 29.37 -38.79
C LEU A 96 2.94 29.26 -37.55
N PRO A 97 3.15 30.34 -36.78
CA PRO A 97 3.89 30.25 -35.52
C PRO A 97 3.02 29.51 -34.49
N LEU A 98 3.28 28.22 -34.33
CA LEU A 98 2.70 27.46 -33.23
C LEU A 98 3.51 27.75 -31.95
N PRO A 99 2.85 27.90 -30.79
CA PRO A 99 3.57 27.98 -29.53
C PRO A 99 4.43 26.72 -29.38
N PRO A 100 5.66 26.83 -28.85
CA PRO A 100 6.57 25.69 -28.76
C PRO A 100 5.86 24.55 -28.04
N ARG A 101 5.61 23.47 -28.78
CA ARG A 101 5.10 22.23 -28.19
C ARG A 101 6.16 21.81 -27.19
N ARG A 102 5.82 21.81 -25.90
CA ARG A 102 6.67 21.21 -24.87
C ARG A 102 6.75 19.73 -25.19
N LEU A 103 7.71 19.34 -26.02
CA LEU A 103 8.21 17.99 -26.07
C LEU A 103 8.80 17.77 -24.69
N SER A 104 8.02 17.11 -23.83
CA SER A 104 8.57 16.50 -22.63
C SER A 104 9.82 15.74 -23.10
N PRO A 105 11.02 16.02 -22.53
CA PRO A 105 12.22 15.29 -22.90
C PRO A 105 11.90 13.80 -22.91
N PRO A 106 12.42 13.01 -23.88
CA PRO A 106 12.34 11.57 -23.78
C PRO A 106 12.85 11.23 -22.39
N ALA A 107 11.96 10.66 -21.56
CA ALA A 107 12.21 10.47 -20.14
C ALA A 107 13.62 9.91 -20.02
N ALA A 108 14.54 10.71 -19.45
CA ALA A 108 15.91 10.29 -19.25
C ALA A 108 15.84 8.89 -18.67
N ALA A 109 16.59 7.95 -19.27
CA ALA A 109 16.63 6.52 -18.92
C ALA A 109 16.25 6.35 -17.46
N PRO A 110 15.15 5.65 -17.14
CA PRO A 110 14.37 5.87 -15.94
C PRO A 110 15.33 6.08 -14.78
N GLN A 111 15.50 7.36 -14.40
CA GLN A 111 16.07 7.66 -13.10
C GLN A 111 15.23 6.79 -12.18
N PRO A 112 15.83 5.93 -11.33
CA PRO A 112 15.06 5.18 -10.38
C PRO A 112 14.15 6.21 -9.77
N VAL A 113 12.84 6.06 -9.99
CA VAL A 113 11.84 6.99 -9.51
C VAL A 113 11.92 6.78 -8.02
N GLU A 114 12.91 7.44 -7.40
CA GLU A 114 13.15 7.49 -5.98
C GLU A 114 11.86 8.06 -5.48
N SER A 115 11.12 7.14 -4.86
CA SER A 115 9.69 7.14 -4.95
C SER A 115 9.20 8.52 -4.53
N ALA A 116 8.57 9.26 -5.44
CA ALA A 116 7.80 10.44 -5.10
C ALA A 116 6.52 9.96 -4.41
N VAL A 117 6.70 9.18 -3.34
CA VAL A 117 5.77 9.02 -2.26
C VAL A 117 5.57 10.44 -1.77
N PRO A 118 4.36 11.02 -1.88
CA PRO A 118 4.09 12.36 -1.38
C PRO A 118 4.68 12.48 0.03
N PRO A 119 5.24 13.63 0.44
CA PRO A 119 5.81 13.76 1.78
C PRO A 119 4.83 13.29 2.86
N ILE A 120 3.53 13.51 2.65
CA ILE A 120 2.43 12.97 3.47
C ILE A 120 2.45 11.44 3.58
N VAL A 121 2.66 10.71 2.49
CA VAL A 121 2.69 9.23 2.47
C VAL A 121 4.02 8.71 3.03
N ALA A 122 5.12 9.48 2.92
CA ALA A 122 6.42 9.16 3.51
C ALA A 122 6.42 9.43 5.03
N GLU A 123 5.71 10.45 5.49
CA GLU A 123 5.43 10.73 6.90
C GLU A 123 4.53 9.63 7.50
N LEU A 124 3.52 9.17 6.77
CA LEU A 124 2.65 8.05 7.17
C LEU A 124 3.42 6.72 7.23
N ALA A 125 4.33 6.47 6.28
CA ALA A 125 5.22 5.31 6.31
C ALA A 125 6.30 5.38 7.43
N ARG A 126 6.56 6.57 7.98
CA ARG A 126 7.49 6.78 9.10
C ARG A 126 6.90 6.35 10.44
N PHE A 127 5.58 6.14 10.52
CA PHE A 127 4.99 5.40 11.62
C PHE A 127 5.08 3.92 11.27
N PRO A 128 6.00 3.14 11.89
CA PRO A 128 6.02 1.71 11.68
C PRO A 128 4.70 1.16 12.24
N ASP A 129 3.77 0.93 11.33
CA ASP A 129 2.46 0.33 11.58
C ASP A 129 2.61 -1.00 12.32
N THR A 130 3.78 -1.64 12.16
CA THR A 130 4.26 -2.77 12.95
C THR A 130 4.07 -2.59 14.46
N ARG A 131 4.29 -1.40 15.04
CA ARG A 131 4.09 -1.17 16.49
C ARG A 131 2.62 -1.22 16.89
N VAL A 132 1.73 -0.69 16.05
CA VAL A 132 0.27 -0.76 16.29
C VAL A 132 -0.23 -2.19 16.10
N HIS A 133 0.31 -2.91 15.12
CA HIS A 133 0.02 -4.32 14.88
C HIS A 133 0.51 -5.22 16.02
N PHE A 134 1.74 -5.01 16.51
CA PHE A 134 2.25 -5.71 17.69
C PHE A 134 1.45 -5.36 18.93
N ALA A 135 1.07 -4.09 19.13
CA ALA A 135 0.20 -3.70 20.23
C ALA A 135 -1.19 -4.36 20.13
N ALA A 136 -1.77 -4.46 18.93
CA ALA A 136 -3.04 -5.14 18.69
C ALA A 136 -2.94 -6.67 18.89
N MET A 137 -1.85 -7.30 18.45
CA MET A 137 -1.55 -8.72 18.70
C MET A 137 -1.36 -8.99 20.19
N ILE A 138 -0.54 -8.18 20.88
CA ILE A 138 -0.31 -8.30 22.33
C ILE A 138 -1.61 -8.04 23.10
N ALA A 139 -2.42 -7.06 22.70
CA ALA A 139 -3.73 -6.81 23.28
C ALA A 139 -4.69 -8.01 23.06
N GLY A 140 -4.73 -8.57 21.85
CA GLY A 140 -5.57 -9.74 21.53
C GLY A 140 -5.13 -11.00 22.30
N VAL A 141 -3.83 -11.28 22.34
CA VAL A 141 -3.26 -12.42 23.08
C VAL A 141 -3.42 -12.25 24.59
N SER A 142 -3.22 -11.04 25.12
CA SER A 142 -3.44 -10.78 26.55
C SER A 142 -4.91 -10.92 26.94
N LEU A 143 -5.85 -10.53 26.07
CA LEU A 143 -7.28 -10.74 26.29
C LEU A 143 -7.65 -12.24 26.33
N LEU A 144 -7.07 -13.05 25.42
CA LEU A 144 -7.23 -14.51 25.41
C LEU A 144 -6.63 -15.15 26.68
N ALA A 145 -5.42 -14.75 27.07
CA ALA A 145 -4.75 -15.27 28.25
C ALA A 145 -5.53 -14.94 29.54
N ALA A 146 -6.05 -13.72 29.66
CA ALA A 146 -6.90 -13.32 30.77
C ALA A 146 -8.20 -14.15 30.84
N GLY A 147 -8.84 -14.40 29.70
CA GLY A 147 -10.04 -15.25 29.62
C GLY A 147 -9.79 -16.71 30.03
N VAL A 148 -8.62 -17.26 29.68
CA VAL A 148 -8.22 -18.62 30.06
C VAL A 148 -7.90 -18.71 31.56
N ILE A 149 -7.14 -17.76 32.11
CA ILE A 149 -6.79 -17.74 33.54
C ILE A 149 -8.04 -17.64 34.42
N PHE A 150 -9.02 -16.84 33.99
CA PHE A 150 -10.28 -16.68 34.73
C PHE A 150 -11.20 -17.90 34.65
N SER A 151 -10.98 -18.81 33.69
CA SER A 151 -11.75 -20.06 33.55
C SER A 151 -11.22 -21.20 34.41
N ILE A 152 -10.07 -21.06 35.09
CA ILE A 152 -9.52 -22.12 35.94
C ILE A 152 -10.35 -22.20 37.24
N PRO A 153 -11.09 -23.29 37.48
CA PRO A 153 -11.89 -23.40 38.70
C PRO A 153 -10.96 -23.47 39.91
N THR A 154 -11.08 -22.51 40.83
CA THR A 154 -10.29 -22.55 42.06
C THR A 154 -10.67 -23.78 42.89
N PRO A 155 -9.68 -24.52 43.44
CA PRO A 155 -9.96 -25.73 44.19
C PRO A 155 -10.76 -25.39 45.44
N PRO A 156 -11.77 -26.22 45.79
CA PRO A 156 -12.61 -25.97 46.95
C PRO A 156 -11.75 -25.95 48.22
N LYS A 157 -11.89 -24.89 49.01
CA LYS A 157 -11.21 -24.70 50.28
C LYS A 157 -11.62 -25.85 51.20
N ARG A 158 -10.71 -26.82 51.45
CA ARG A 158 -10.95 -27.90 52.41
C ARG A 158 -11.21 -27.29 53.78
N SER A 159 -12.47 -27.31 54.22
CA SER A 159 -12.84 -26.94 55.58
C SER A 159 -12.11 -27.86 56.57
N PRO A 160 -11.49 -27.32 57.64
CA PRO A 160 -10.86 -28.15 58.65
C PRO A 160 -11.93 -29.03 59.28
N ALA A 161 -11.72 -30.35 59.21
CA ALA A 161 -12.58 -31.33 59.82
C ALA A 161 -12.73 -30.97 61.31
N ARG A 162 -13.97 -30.68 61.70
CA ARG A 162 -14.34 -30.41 63.08
C ARG A 162 -14.09 -31.69 63.86
N ALA A 163 -12.97 -31.75 64.61
CA ALA A 163 -12.69 -32.82 65.53
C ALA A 163 -13.77 -32.78 66.62
N THR A 164 -14.71 -33.72 66.56
CA THR A 164 -15.66 -34.00 67.63
C THR A 164 -14.98 -34.98 68.58
N THR A 165 -14.66 -34.50 69.78
CA THR A 165 -14.40 -35.29 70.99
C THR A 165 -15.36 -34.83 72.05
#